data_AF-D7SQT1-F1
#
_entry.id   AF-D7SQT1-F1
#
_cell.length_a   1.000
_cell.length_b   1.000
_cell.length_c   1.000
_cell.angle_alpha   90.00
_cell.angle_beta   90.00
_cell.angle_gamma   90.00
#
_symmetry.space_group_name_H-M   'P 1'
#
loop_
_entity.id
_entity.type
_entity.pdbx_description
1 polymer ?
#
loop_
_entity_poly.entity_id
_entity_poly.type
_entity_poly.pdbx_seq_one_letter_code
_entity_poly.pdbx_strand_id
1 'polypeptide(L)'
;MCLHMGLHVKARACSGEEVSENELEHFIFVADCRAHLDPTLPENYFANLIGEAIQEKLGSNKGVLEGLDKWVVNFSSINIKRAVGVAGSPGFAVYGIDFGLGQLQKRESISIDETRCISLHEGKDNKGDIEVGLSFPKIKMNAFASIFTDGLMVYD
;
A
#
# COMPACT_ATOMS: atom_id res chain seq x y z
N MET A 1 10.14 -1.96 3.16
CA MET A 1 9.43 -1.67 1.89
C MET A 1 10.33 -1.78 0.66
N CYS A 2 11.49 -1.11 0.59
CA CYS A 2 12.38 -1.19 -0.58
C CYS A 2 12.83 -2.62 -0.93
N LEU A 3 13.12 -3.47 0.07
CA LEU A 3 13.41 -4.89 -0.16
C LEU A 3 12.24 -5.63 -0.82
N HIS A 4 11.01 -5.40 -0.35
CA HIS A 4 9.82 -6.07 -0.88
C HIS A 4 9.55 -5.68 -2.34
N MET A 5 9.74 -4.40 -2.67
CA MET A 5 9.65 -3.91 -4.04
C MET A 5 10.68 -4.59 -4.95
N GLY A 6 11.93 -4.75 -4.47
CA GLY A 6 12.97 -5.51 -5.17
C GLY A 6 12.61 -6.99 -5.37
N LEU A 7 12.03 -7.63 -4.34
CA LEU A 7 11.57 -9.02 -4.41
C LEU A 7 10.44 -9.22 -5.42
N HIS A 8 9.48 -8.29 -5.45
CA HIS A 8 8.38 -8.33 -6.42
C HIS A 8 8.88 -8.19 -7.86
N VAL A 9 9.83 -7.28 -8.12
CA VAL A 9 10.47 -7.13 -9.44
C VAL A 9 11.23 -8.41 -9.81
N LYS A 10 11.99 -8.98 -8.88
CA LYS A 10 12.75 -10.22 -9.10
C LYS A 10 11.84 -11.42 -9.38
N ALA A 11 10.71 -11.52 -8.67
CA ALA A 11 9.71 -12.57 -8.90
C ALA A 11 9.03 -12.46 -10.27
N ARG A 12 8.81 -11.24 -10.79
CA ARG A 12 8.30 -11.03 -12.16
C ARG A 12 9.27 -11.57 -13.21
N ALA A 13 10.55 -11.23 -13.09
CA ALA A 13 11.60 -11.73 -13.98
C ALA A 13 11.67 -13.27 -13.98
N CYS A 14 11.62 -13.90 -12.80
CA CYS A 14 11.60 -15.36 -12.68
C CYS A 14 10.32 -16.01 -13.22
N SER A 15 9.23 -15.26 -13.38
CA SER A 15 7.95 -15.76 -13.92
C SER A 15 7.79 -15.61 -15.43
N GLY A 16 8.82 -15.11 -16.13
CA GLY A 16 8.80 -14.95 -17.59
C GLY A 16 8.12 -13.68 -18.09
N GLU A 17 7.85 -12.70 -17.23
CA GLU A 17 7.44 -11.37 -17.68
C GLU A 17 8.65 -10.60 -18.21
N GLU A 18 8.50 -9.89 -19.34
CA GLU A 18 9.53 -8.97 -19.81
C GLU A 18 9.73 -7.86 -18.77
N VAL A 19 10.92 -7.83 -18.18
CA VAL A 19 11.36 -6.77 -17.27
C VAL A 19 12.41 -5.95 -18.00
N SER A 20 12.05 -4.73 -18.41
CA SER A 20 13.02 -3.78 -18.95
C SER A 20 13.89 -3.24 -17.82
N GLU A 21 15.21 -3.48 -17.89
CA GLU A 21 16.18 -3.02 -16.89
C GLU A 21 16.28 -1.49 -16.82
N ASN A 22 15.88 -0.78 -17.89
CA ASN A 22 16.06 0.66 -18.03
C ASN A 22 14.80 1.48 -17.70
N GLU A 23 13.70 0.85 -17.32
CA GLU A 23 12.47 1.58 -17.02
C GLU A 23 12.11 1.55 -15.52
N LEU A 24 11.54 2.64 -15.01
CA LEU A 24 11.22 2.82 -13.58
C LEU A 24 10.03 1.95 -13.14
N GLU A 25 10.17 1.26 -12.00
CA GLU A 25 9.05 0.63 -11.28
C GLU A 25 8.55 1.58 -10.18
N HIS A 26 7.24 1.79 -10.12
CA HIS A 26 6.62 2.73 -9.20
C HIS A 26 6.05 2.00 -7.98
N PHE A 27 6.22 2.59 -6.81
CA PHE A 27 5.61 2.12 -5.57
C PHE A 27 4.75 3.22 -5.00
N ILE A 28 3.47 2.92 -4.84
CA ILE A 28 2.44 3.90 -4.53
C ILE A 28 1.79 3.51 -3.21
N PHE A 29 1.70 4.45 -2.29
CA PHE A 29 0.97 4.29 -1.04
C PHE A 29 0.12 5.53 -0.79
N VAL A 30 -0.96 5.34 -0.03
CA VAL A 30 -1.82 6.44 0.39
C VAL A 30 -1.30 6.97 1.73
N ALA A 31 -1.18 8.28 1.84
CA ALA A 31 -0.81 8.95 3.08
C ALA A 31 -2.04 9.56 3.75
N ASP A 32 -2.13 9.41 5.07
CA ASP A 32 -3.10 10.15 5.87
C ASP A 32 -2.59 11.56 6.13
N CYS A 33 -3.18 12.52 5.42
CA CYS A 33 -2.78 13.92 5.48
C CYS A 33 -3.58 14.74 6.52
N ARG A 34 -4.50 14.14 7.28
CA ARG A 34 -5.43 14.87 8.19
C ARG A 34 -4.70 15.79 9.18
N ALA A 35 -3.62 15.29 9.78
CA ALA A 35 -2.78 16.03 10.73
C ALA A 35 -2.08 17.25 10.12
N HIS A 36 -1.88 17.26 8.79
CA HIS A 36 -1.08 18.25 8.09
C HIS A 36 -1.94 19.25 7.30
N LEU A 37 -3.26 19.10 7.35
CA LEU A 37 -4.20 20.07 6.81
C LEU A 37 -4.36 21.25 7.78
N ASP A 38 -4.63 22.45 7.23
CA ASP A 38 -4.95 23.65 8.02
C ASP A 38 -6.40 24.11 7.74
N PRO A 39 -7.32 24.06 8.73
CA PRO A 39 -7.12 23.52 10.07
C PRO A 39 -6.95 21.98 10.06
N THR A 40 -6.32 21.44 11.10
CA THR A 40 -6.13 20.00 11.28
C THR A 40 -7.47 19.29 11.33
N LEU A 41 -7.63 18.21 10.55
CA LEU A 41 -8.86 17.44 10.55
C LEU A 41 -8.90 16.46 11.75
N PRO A 42 -10.05 16.30 12.43
CA PRO A 42 -10.21 15.31 13.50
C PRO A 42 -10.00 13.87 13.02
N GLU A 43 -9.60 12.99 13.94
CA GLU A 43 -9.40 11.56 13.66
C GLU A 43 -10.69 10.82 13.30
N ASN A 44 -11.83 11.29 13.79
CA ASN A 44 -13.16 10.74 13.52
C ASN A 44 -13.89 11.46 12.36
N TYR A 45 -13.16 12.22 11.53
CA TYR A 45 -13.73 12.95 10.41
C TYR A 45 -14.22 12.00 9.30
N PHE A 46 -15.48 12.17 8.86
CA PHE A 46 -16.15 11.27 7.92
C PHE A 46 -15.82 11.53 6.44
N ALA A 47 -15.71 10.46 5.66
CA ALA A 47 -15.20 10.46 4.29
C ALA A 47 -16.01 11.28 3.26
N ASN A 48 -17.33 11.46 3.44
CA ASN A 48 -18.12 12.27 2.50
C ASN A 48 -17.65 13.74 2.47
N LEU A 49 -17.16 14.24 3.60
CA LEU A 49 -16.61 15.58 3.68
C LEU A 49 -15.17 15.64 3.14
N ILE A 50 -14.51 14.52 2.85
CA ILE A 50 -13.18 14.51 2.21
C ILE A 50 -13.28 15.03 0.77
N GLY A 51 -14.30 14.59 0.01
CA GLY A 51 -14.51 15.09 -1.35
C GLY A 51 -14.79 16.60 -1.39
N GLU A 52 -15.63 17.07 -0.47
CA GLU A 52 -15.98 18.48 -0.33
C GLU A 52 -14.82 19.33 0.19
N ALA A 53 -14.11 18.89 1.24
CA ALA A 53 -12.94 19.59 1.78
C ALA A 53 -11.76 19.59 0.81
N ILE A 54 -11.57 18.52 0.02
CA ILE A 54 -10.61 18.50 -1.09
C ILE A 54 -11.05 19.48 -2.18
N GLN A 55 -12.33 19.53 -2.57
CA GLN A 55 -12.84 20.51 -3.55
C GLN A 55 -12.69 21.97 -3.08
N GLU A 56 -12.98 22.24 -1.81
CA GLU A 56 -12.82 23.57 -1.21
C GLU A 56 -11.34 23.97 -1.14
N LYS A 57 -10.46 23.06 -0.70
CA LYS A 57 -9.01 23.30 -0.61
C LYS A 57 -8.29 23.22 -1.96
N LEU A 58 -8.86 22.59 -2.98
CA LEU A 58 -8.38 22.64 -4.37
C LEU A 58 -8.36 24.09 -4.90
N GLY A 59 -9.20 24.97 -4.37
CA GLY A 59 -9.13 26.42 -4.64
C GLY A 59 -7.99 27.15 -3.92
N SER A 60 -7.33 26.51 -2.95
CA SER A 60 -6.27 27.06 -2.13
C SER A 60 -4.99 26.24 -2.30
N ASN A 61 -4.09 26.68 -3.20
CA ASN A 61 -2.78 26.06 -3.48
C ASN A 61 -1.77 26.18 -2.32
N LYS A 62 -2.16 25.92 -1.06
CA LYS A 62 -1.30 26.06 0.12
C LYS A 62 -1.39 24.82 1.01
N GLY A 63 -0.25 24.41 1.57
CA GLY A 63 -0.16 23.28 2.51
C GLY A 63 0.11 21.94 1.81
N VAL A 64 -0.34 20.83 2.36
CA VAL A 64 -0.05 19.46 1.86
C VAL A 64 -0.54 19.20 0.43
N LEU A 65 -1.53 19.98 -0.02
CA LEU A 65 -2.08 19.92 -1.37
C LEU A 65 -1.40 20.91 -2.33
N GLU A 66 -0.36 21.61 -1.89
CA GLU A 66 0.43 22.48 -2.76
C GLU A 66 1.08 21.67 -3.88
N GLY A 67 0.81 22.07 -5.13
CA GLY A 67 1.29 21.35 -6.30
C GLY A 67 0.49 20.08 -6.63
N LEU A 68 -0.73 19.94 -6.13
CA LEU A 68 -1.61 18.82 -6.48
C LEU A 68 -1.83 18.70 -8.00
N ASP A 69 -1.88 19.81 -8.74
CA ASP A 69 -1.93 19.81 -10.21
C ASP A 69 -0.75 19.03 -10.81
N LYS A 70 0.43 19.19 -10.22
CA LYS A 70 1.65 18.48 -10.62
C LYS A 70 1.59 17.01 -10.20
N TRP A 71 0.96 16.69 -9.07
CA TRP A 71 0.73 15.30 -8.65
C TRP A 71 -0.22 14.58 -9.61
N VAL A 72 -1.34 15.21 -9.98
CA VAL A 72 -2.32 14.64 -10.93
C VAL A 72 -1.66 14.36 -12.28
N VAL A 73 -0.87 15.30 -12.81
CA VAL A 73 -0.12 15.12 -14.05
C VAL A 73 0.93 14.00 -13.91
N ASN A 74 1.67 13.95 -12.80
CA ASN A 74 2.64 12.89 -12.54
C ASN A 74 1.96 11.51 -12.47
N PHE A 75 0.86 11.37 -11.73
CA PHE A 75 0.10 10.12 -11.62
C PHE A 75 -0.50 9.66 -12.94
N SER A 76 -0.99 10.59 -13.78
CA SER A 76 -1.50 10.26 -15.11
C SER A 76 -0.43 9.70 -16.05
N SER A 77 0.84 10.01 -15.78
CA SER A 77 2.00 9.56 -16.56
C SER A 77 2.59 8.25 -16.03
N ILE A 78 2.12 7.72 -14.90
CA ILE A 78 2.59 6.44 -14.34
C ILE A 78 2.05 5.29 -15.19
N ASN A 79 2.96 4.44 -15.67
CA ASN A 79 2.57 3.16 -16.24
C ASN A 79 2.05 2.24 -15.14
N ILE A 80 0.73 2.15 -14.99
CA ILE A 80 0.04 1.33 -13.96
C ILE A 80 0.45 -0.16 -14.04
N LYS A 81 0.86 -0.65 -15.22
CA LYS A 81 1.38 -2.02 -15.34
C LYS A 81 2.69 -2.20 -14.57
N ARG A 82 3.46 -1.14 -14.39
CA ARG A 82 4.77 -1.11 -13.71
C ARG A 82 4.71 -0.33 -12.40
N ALA A 83 3.52 -0.33 -11.78
CA ALA A 83 3.28 0.20 -10.46
C ALA A 83 2.78 -0.91 -9.53
N VAL A 84 3.17 -0.82 -8.27
CA VAL A 84 2.63 -1.62 -7.16
C VAL A 84 2.05 -0.66 -6.13
N GLY A 85 0.78 -0.85 -5.80
CA GLY A 85 0.10 -0.08 -4.76
C GLY A 85 0.18 -0.73 -3.39
N VAL A 86 -0.06 0.05 -2.33
CA VAL A 86 -0.26 -0.47 -0.96
C VAL A 86 -1.70 -0.20 -0.54
N ALA A 87 -2.40 -1.27 -0.15
CA ALA A 87 -3.74 -1.22 0.40
C ALA A 87 -3.68 -1.39 1.94
N GLY A 88 -4.23 -0.42 2.67
CA GLY A 88 -4.24 -0.43 4.13
C GLY A 88 -3.08 0.35 4.76
N SER A 89 -3.05 0.34 6.09
CA SER A 89 -2.04 0.98 6.92
C SER A 89 -1.94 0.24 8.24
N PRO A 90 -0.72 -0.01 8.78
CA PRO A 90 -0.56 -0.54 10.13
C PRO A 90 -1.17 0.34 11.22
N GLY A 91 -1.41 1.63 10.95
CA GLY A 91 -2.11 2.52 11.88
C GLY A 91 -3.61 2.24 11.97
N PHE A 92 -4.17 1.42 11.07
CA PHE A 92 -5.59 1.06 11.07
C PHE A 92 -5.80 -0.25 11.84
N ALA A 93 -5.79 -0.13 13.17
CA ALA A 93 -5.80 -1.26 14.08
C ALA A 93 -7.18 -1.92 14.19
N VAL A 94 -7.38 -3.07 13.54
CA VAL A 94 -8.66 -3.79 13.49
C VAL A 94 -8.68 -5.06 14.32
N TYR A 95 -7.52 -5.63 14.70
CA TYR A 95 -7.50 -6.83 15.53
C TYR A 95 -8.02 -6.58 16.95
N GLY A 96 -8.05 -5.32 17.39
CA GLY A 96 -8.68 -4.90 18.65
C GLY A 96 -10.22 -4.88 18.62
N ILE A 97 -10.87 -5.13 17.48
CA ILE A 97 -12.33 -5.15 17.38
C ILE A 97 -12.87 -6.50 17.89
N ASP A 98 -13.81 -6.45 18.83
CA ASP A 98 -14.52 -7.63 19.36
C ASP A 98 -16.03 -7.40 19.27
N PHE A 99 -16.71 -8.27 18.52
CA PHE A 99 -18.18 -8.27 18.37
C PHE A 99 -18.89 -9.15 19.42
N GLY A 100 -18.19 -9.58 20.47
CA GLY A 100 -18.66 -10.56 21.46
C GLY A 100 -18.35 -12.01 21.07
N LEU A 101 -17.55 -12.22 20.02
CA LEU A 101 -17.12 -13.53 19.53
C LEU A 101 -15.62 -13.78 19.79
N GLY A 102 -14.98 -12.85 20.50
CA GLY A 102 -13.53 -12.81 20.68
C GLY A 102 -12.84 -12.03 19.57
N GLN A 103 -11.52 -11.88 19.73
CA GLN A 103 -10.70 -11.09 18.81
C GLN A 103 -10.65 -11.71 17.41
N LEU A 104 -10.56 -10.83 16.41
CA LEU A 104 -10.40 -11.22 15.01
C LEU A 104 -9.16 -12.11 14.84
N GLN A 105 -9.32 -13.21 14.10
CA GLN A 105 -8.24 -14.20 13.95
C GLN A 105 -7.36 -13.95 12.73
N LYS A 106 -7.93 -13.41 11.65
CA LYS A 106 -7.24 -13.10 10.40
C LYS A 106 -7.94 -11.97 9.67
N ARG A 107 -7.17 -11.12 9.00
CA ARG A 107 -7.64 -10.06 8.09
C ARG A 107 -7.15 -10.33 6.68
N GLU A 108 -8.04 -10.13 5.70
CA GLU A 108 -7.69 -10.19 4.27
C GLU A 108 -8.26 -8.97 3.53
N SER A 109 -7.46 -8.39 2.64
CA SER A 109 -7.89 -7.32 1.74
C SER A 109 -8.23 -7.90 0.38
N ILE A 110 -9.45 -8.39 0.20
CA ILE A 110 -9.89 -9.10 -1.03
C ILE A 110 -9.67 -8.26 -2.31
N SER A 111 -9.79 -6.93 -2.21
CA SER A 111 -9.57 -6.03 -3.34
C SER A 111 -8.16 -6.12 -3.96
N ILE A 112 -7.18 -6.70 -3.27
CA ILE A 112 -5.84 -6.90 -3.83
C ILE A 112 -5.78 -8.02 -4.89
N ASP A 113 -6.83 -8.83 -5.02
CA ASP A 113 -6.89 -9.87 -6.05
C ASP A 113 -7.06 -9.27 -7.45
N GLU A 114 -7.80 -8.17 -7.54
CA GLU A 114 -8.08 -7.47 -8.80
C GLU A 114 -7.16 -6.28 -9.04
N THR A 115 -6.41 -5.86 -8.01
CA THR A 115 -5.52 -4.70 -8.09
C THR A 115 -4.06 -5.15 -8.04
N ARG A 116 -3.12 -4.39 -8.63
CA ARG A 116 -1.68 -4.67 -8.48
C ARG A 116 -1.15 -4.19 -7.13
N CYS A 117 -1.92 -4.37 -6.07
CA CYS A 117 -1.62 -3.89 -4.74
C CYS A 117 -1.11 -5.03 -3.84
N ILE A 118 -0.26 -4.67 -2.90
CA ILE A 118 0.00 -5.47 -1.71
C ILE A 118 -0.82 -4.89 -0.56
N SER A 119 -1.18 -5.69 0.42
CA SER A 119 -1.84 -5.18 1.62
C SER A 119 -0.88 -5.08 2.79
N LEU A 120 -1.06 -4.06 3.63
CA LEU A 120 -0.19 -3.79 4.77
C LEU A 120 -1.03 -3.45 6.00
N HIS A 121 -0.93 -4.29 7.04
CA HIS A 121 -1.70 -4.17 8.28
C HIS A 121 -0.82 -4.37 9.50
N GLU A 122 -1.36 -4.03 10.67
CA GLU A 122 -0.75 -4.40 11.94
C GLU A 122 -0.66 -5.93 12.07
N GLY A 123 0.38 -6.41 12.76
CA GLY A 123 0.48 -7.80 13.17
C GLY A 123 -0.46 -8.11 14.34
N LYS A 124 -1.02 -9.33 14.33
CA LYS A 124 -1.93 -9.79 15.37
C LYS A 124 -1.27 -10.01 16.73
N ASP A 125 -0.10 -10.66 16.73
CA ASP A 125 0.43 -11.28 17.96
C ASP A 125 1.35 -10.35 18.76
N ASN A 126 2.20 -9.57 18.09
CA ASN A 126 3.11 -8.66 18.77
C ASN A 126 2.98 -7.22 18.28
N LYS A 127 3.16 -6.29 19.21
CA LYS A 127 3.21 -4.87 18.91
C LYS A 127 4.42 -4.55 18.03
N GLY A 128 4.14 -3.91 16.89
CA GLY A 128 5.17 -3.53 15.92
C GLY A 128 5.37 -4.53 14.79
N ASP A 129 4.78 -5.73 14.90
CA ASP A 129 4.71 -6.67 13.79
C ASP A 129 3.83 -6.09 12.68
N ILE A 130 4.10 -6.53 11.46
CA ILE A 130 3.40 -6.09 10.27
C ILE A 130 2.97 -7.32 9.48
N GLU A 131 1.70 -7.38 9.11
CA GLU A 131 1.19 -8.35 8.16
C GLU A 131 1.21 -7.79 6.74
N VAL A 132 1.84 -8.54 5.83
CA VAL A 132 1.86 -8.22 4.39
C VAL A 132 1.03 -9.26 3.65
N GLY A 133 -0.03 -8.80 2.97
CA GLY A 133 -0.86 -9.67 2.12
C GLY A 133 -0.50 -9.51 0.64
N LEU A 134 -0.47 -10.63 -0.08
CA LEU A 134 -0.08 -10.72 -1.49
C LEU A 134 -1.09 -11.57 -2.26
N SER A 135 -1.40 -11.17 -3.49
CA SER A 135 -2.23 -11.97 -4.40
C SER A 135 -1.58 -12.01 -5.77
N PHE A 136 -1.07 -13.19 -6.15
CA PHE A 136 -0.39 -13.41 -7.42
C PHE A 136 -0.81 -14.74 -8.05
N PRO A 137 -0.72 -14.88 -9.37
CA PRO A 137 -0.77 -16.19 -10.02
C PRO A 137 0.25 -17.15 -9.40
N LYS A 138 -0.13 -18.44 -9.29
CA LYS A 138 0.65 -19.47 -8.58
C LYS A 138 2.14 -19.49 -8.95
N ILE A 139 2.48 -19.36 -10.23
CA ILE A 139 3.87 -19.36 -10.71
C ILE A 139 4.67 -18.21 -10.07
N LYS A 140 4.09 -17.01 -10.02
CA LYS A 140 4.71 -15.84 -9.39
C LYS A 140 4.77 -15.97 -7.88
N MET A 141 3.72 -16.49 -7.26
CA MET A 141 3.71 -16.71 -5.81
C MET A 141 4.81 -17.69 -5.39
N ASN A 142 5.00 -18.77 -6.15
CA ASN A 142 6.06 -19.74 -5.90
C ASN A 142 7.45 -19.11 -6.05
N ALA A 143 7.67 -18.33 -7.12
CA ALA A 143 8.93 -17.62 -7.31
C ALA A 143 9.18 -16.61 -6.18
N PHE A 144 8.16 -15.82 -5.80
CA PHE A 144 8.24 -14.89 -4.69
C PHE A 144 8.60 -15.59 -3.38
N ALA A 145 7.90 -16.68 -3.05
CA ALA A 145 8.14 -17.44 -1.82
C ALA A 145 9.58 -17.95 -1.76
N SER A 146 10.09 -18.53 -2.86
CA SER A 146 11.48 -18.99 -2.95
C SER A 146 12.48 -17.87 -2.70
N ILE A 147 12.32 -16.72 -3.37
CA ILE A 147 13.25 -15.59 -3.21
C ILE A 147 13.15 -14.99 -1.81
N PHE A 148 11.94 -14.93 -1.23
CA PHE A 148 11.72 -14.42 0.11
C PHE A 148 12.38 -15.31 1.17
N THR A 149 12.22 -16.63 1.08
CA THR A 149 12.88 -17.57 2.00
C THR A 149 14.39 -17.52 1.85
N ASP A 150 14.91 -17.50 0.61
CA ASP A 150 16.35 -17.43 0.36
C ASP A 150 16.97 -16.14 0.95
N GLY A 151 16.24 -15.01 0.87
CA GLY A 151 16.68 -13.73 1.42
C GLY A 151 16.69 -13.67 2.96
N LEU A 152 15.86 -14.48 3.63
CA LEU A 152 15.83 -14.57 5.10
C LEU A 152 16.94 -15.47 5.64
N MET A 153 17.32 -16.51 4.90
CA MET A 153 18.41 -17.43 5.26
C MET A 153 19.82 -16.79 5.24
N VAL A 154 19.94 -15.54 4.81
CA VAL A 154 21.20 -14.77 4.82
C VAL A 154 21.45 -14.07 6.18
N TYR A 155 20.47 -14.07 7.08
CA TYR A 155 20.53 -13.40 8.37
C TYR A 155 20.55 -14.36 9.58
N ASP A 156 20.78 -15.66 9.36
CA ASP A 156 21.06 -16.67 10.39
C ASP A 156 22.57 -16.97 10.52
#